data_AF-A0A833U0T6-F1
#
_entry.id   AF-A0A833U0T6-F1
#
_cell.length_a   1.000
_cell.length_b   1.000
_cell.length_c   1.000
_cell.angle_alpha   90.00
_cell.angle_beta   90.00
_cell.angle_gamma   90.00
#
_symmetry.space_group_name_H-M   'P 1'
#
loop_
_entity.id
_entity.type
_entity.pdbx_description
1 polymer ?
#
loop_
_entity_poly.entity_id
_entity_poly.type
_entity_poly.pdbx_seq_one_letter_code
_entity_poly.pdbx_strand_id
1 'polypeptide(L)'
;MKAMKDWKCIVSILLDENPLIELTDEDATNLVRLLCASVKKAVGERIVPATDNWKQYYPKAKKEIFETNRRDITGAMMKNYPLLLRKFVAEKAKMPSLVEIILQMNLELYSLRRQEQVGHRISCAFWFV
;
A
#
# COMPACT_ATOMS: atom_id res chain seq x y z
N MET A 1 -2.77 14.80 -10.80
CA MET A 1 -2.39 14.25 -9.47
C MET A 1 -1.25 13.24 -9.60
N LYS A 2 -0.02 13.70 -9.93
CA LYS A 2 1.15 12.81 -10.07
C LYS A 2 1.80 12.52 -8.71
N ALA A 3 1.86 13.53 -7.84
CA ALA A 3 2.44 13.42 -6.50
C ALA A 3 1.76 12.35 -5.61
N MET A 4 0.43 12.22 -5.68
CA MET A 4 -0.32 11.22 -4.88
C MET A 4 -0.05 9.77 -5.29
N LYS A 5 0.64 9.54 -6.41
CA LYS A 5 1.04 8.20 -6.88
C LYS A 5 2.53 7.94 -6.68
N ASP A 6 3.26 8.86 -6.06
CA ASP A 6 4.66 8.63 -5.71
C ASP A 6 4.77 7.78 -4.44
N TRP A 7 4.31 6.54 -4.54
CA TRP A 7 4.29 5.59 -3.42
C TRP A 7 5.70 5.29 -2.92
N LYS A 8 6.71 5.34 -3.79
CA LYS A 8 8.11 5.15 -3.38
C LYS A 8 8.56 6.27 -2.44
N CYS A 9 8.26 7.52 -2.78
CA CYS A 9 8.56 8.66 -1.93
C CYS A 9 7.80 8.62 -0.60
N ILE A 10 6.50 8.32 -0.63
CA ILE A 10 5.70 8.21 0.60
C ILE A 10 6.28 7.12 1.53
N VAL A 11 6.63 5.97 0.97
CA VAL A 11 7.20 4.86 1.73
C VAL A 11 8.60 5.17 2.26
N SER A 12 9.44 5.89 1.50
CA SER A 12 10.76 6.31 1.99
C SER A 12 10.64 7.26 3.16
N ILE A 13 9.69 8.20 3.15
CA ILE A 13 9.43 9.10 4.28
C ILE A 13 8.97 8.29 5.50
N LEU A 14 8.06 7.34 5.33
CA LEU A 14 7.59 6.48 6.44
C LEU A 14 8.69 5.61 7.05
N LEU A 15 9.67 5.21 6.24
CA LEU A 15 10.80 4.37 6.67
C LEU A 15 12.02 5.17 7.12
N ASP A 16 12.01 6.50 6.98
CA ASP A 16 13.15 7.34 7.37
C ASP A 16 13.42 7.18 8.88
N GLU A 17 14.71 7.07 9.22
CA GLU A 17 15.24 6.92 10.59
C GLU A 17 16.00 8.17 11.02
N ASN A 18 16.02 9.24 10.21
CA ASN A 18 16.69 10.48 10.52
C ASN A 18 15.96 11.22 11.66
N PRO A 19 16.57 11.37 12.85
CA PRO A 19 15.94 12.01 14.00
C PRO A 19 15.64 13.50 13.78
N LEU A 20 16.24 14.15 12.76
CA LEU A 20 15.97 15.54 12.41
C LEU A 20 14.67 15.74 11.61
N ILE A 21 14.12 14.65 11.06
CA ILE A 21 12.92 14.64 10.21
C ILE A 21 11.92 13.59 10.74
N GLU A 22 12.02 13.25 12.03
CA GLU A 22 11.14 12.26 12.64
C GLU A 22 9.70 12.77 12.59
N LEU A 23 8.82 11.98 11.95
CA LEU A 23 7.40 12.28 11.88
C LEU A 23 6.79 12.14 13.27
N THR A 24 5.88 13.06 13.60
CA THR A 24 5.01 12.85 14.74
C THR A 24 4.16 11.59 14.53
N ASP A 25 3.71 10.98 15.63
CA ASP A 25 2.85 9.80 15.56
C ASP A 25 1.58 10.03 14.73
N GLU A 26 1.02 11.24 14.85
CA GLU A 26 -0.15 11.69 14.10
C GLU A 26 0.17 11.84 12.61
N ASP A 27 1.27 12.48 12.25
CA ASP A 27 1.68 12.65 10.85
C ASP A 27 1.98 11.30 10.19
N ALA A 28 2.67 10.40 10.90
CA ALA A 28 2.92 9.04 10.42
C ALA A 28 1.60 8.28 10.19
N THR A 29 0.65 8.39 11.12
CA THR A 29 -0.68 7.78 10.98
C THR A 29 -1.43 8.35 9.79
N ASN A 30 -1.44 9.68 9.62
CA ASN A 30 -2.08 10.36 8.51
C ASN A 30 -1.44 9.98 7.17
N LEU A 31 -0.11 9.85 7.12
CA LEU A 31 0.62 9.47 5.91
C LEU A 31 0.36 8.00 5.52
N VAL A 32 0.26 7.07 6.49
CA VAL A 32 -0.16 5.68 6.24
C VAL A 32 -1.59 5.63 5.70
N ARG A 33 -2.52 6.41 6.27
CA ARG A 33 -3.91 6.50 5.78
C ARG A 33 -3.98 7.07 4.37
N LEU A 34 -3.21 8.13 4.09
CA LEU A 34 -3.09 8.73 2.77
C LEU A 34 -2.54 7.71 1.76
N LEU A 35 -1.50 6.97 2.13
CA LEU A 35 -0.92 5.91 1.32
C LEU A 35 -1.97 4.86 0.95
N CYS A 36 -2.70 4.33 1.93
CA CYS A 36 -3.77 3.36 1.70
C CYS A 36 -4.86 3.91 0.79
N ALA A 37 -5.38 5.11 1.08
CA ALA A 37 -6.41 5.75 0.26
C ALA A 37 -5.93 6.00 -1.19
N SER A 38 -4.67 6.37 -1.37
CA SER A 38 -4.08 6.58 -2.71
C SER A 38 -3.99 5.28 -3.51
N VAL A 39 -3.62 4.18 -2.85
CA VAL A 39 -3.54 2.83 -3.43
C VAL A 39 -4.93 2.37 -3.85
N LYS A 40 -5.91 2.42 -2.93
CA LYS A 40 -7.33 2.09 -3.19
C LYS A 40 -7.89 2.88 -4.36
N LYS A 41 -7.68 4.20 -4.39
CA LYS A 41 -8.10 5.06 -5.50
C LYS A 41 -7.47 4.66 -6.83
N ALA A 42 -6.19 4.30 -6.82
CA ALA A 42 -5.43 4.00 -8.04
C ALA A 42 -5.84 2.66 -8.69
N VAL A 43 -6.39 1.73 -7.91
CA VAL A 43 -6.94 0.45 -8.40
C VAL A 43 -8.46 0.51 -8.65
N GLY A 44 -9.07 1.68 -8.46
CA GLY A 44 -10.48 1.91 -8.78
C GLY A 44 -11.46 1.61 -7.64
N GLU A 45 -10.98 1.37 -6.41
CA GLU A 45 -11.86 1.30 -5.26
C GLU A 45 -12.45 2.68 -4.93
N ARG A 46 -13.71 2.66 -4.47
CA ARG A 46 -14.38 3.87 -4.01
C ARG A 46 -13.89 4.20 -2.60
N ILE A 47 -13.42 5.43 -2.43
CA ILE A 47 -13.03 5.95 -1.11
C ILE A 47 -14.28 6.26 -0.27
N VAL A 48 -15.39 6.63 -0.91
CA VAL A 48 -16.67 6.93 -0.26
C VAL A 48 -17.71 5.89 -0.72
N PRO A 49 -18.43 5.22 0.20
CA PRO A 49 -19.57 4.39 -0.17
C PRO A 49 -20.60 5.27 -0.87
N ALA A 50 -20.90 4.99 -2.13
CA ALA A 50 -22.02 5.66 -2.79
C ALA A 50 -23.32 4.97 -2.37
N THR A 51 -24.39 5.75 -2.21
CA THR A 51 -25.78 5.28 -2.04
C THR A 51 -26.27 4.45 -3.24
N ASP A 52 -25.52 4.50 -4.34
CA ASP A 52 -25.93 3.97 -5.62
C ASP A 52 -25.20 2.62 -5.84
N ASN A 53 -25.95 1.54 -5.62
CA ASN A 53 -25.51 0.13 -5.66
C ASN A 53 -25.10 -0.37 -7.06
N TRP A 54 -24.99 0.54 -8.03
CA TRP A 54 -24.86 0.18 -9.44
C TRP A 54 -23.39 -0.11 -9.73
N LYS A 55 -23.10 -1.35 -10.13
CA LYS A 55 -21.77 -1.80 -10.56
C LYS A 55 -21.24 -0.84 -11.62
N GLN A 56 -20.25 -0.02 -11.24
CA GLN A 56 -19.68 0.99 -12.12
C GLN A 56 -18.88 0.30 -13.23
N TYR A 57 -19.44 0.28 -14.43
CA TYR A 57 -18.77 -0.34 -15.56
C TYR A 57 -17.66 0.59 -16.07
N TYR A 58 -16.41 0.21 -15.82
CA TYR A 58 -15.26 0.95 -16.35
C TYR A 58 -14.98 0.55 -17.81
N PRO A 59 -14.72 1.54 -18.70
CA PRO A 59 -14.17 1.27 -20.03
C PRO A 59 -12.89 0.44 -19.96
N LYS A 60 -12.62 -0.38 -20.98
CA LYS A 60 -11.43 -1.25 -21.05
C LYS A 60 -10.13 -0.49 -20.76
N ALA A 61 -9.96 0.69 -21.36
CA ALA A 61 -8.79 1.55 -21.12
C ALA A 61 -8.61 1.96 -19.64
N LYS A 62 -9.71 2.21 -18.90
CA LYS A 62 -9.62 2.52 -17.46
C LYS A 62 -9.23 1.30 -16.63
N LYS A 63 -9.73 0.12 -16.98
CA LYS A 63 -9.35 -1.14 -16.31
C LYS A 63 -7.85 -1.43 -16.49
N GLU A 64 -7.31 -1.21 -17.69
CA GLU A 64 -5.88 -1.38 -17.97
C GLU A 64 -5.00 -0.41 -17.17
N ILE A 65 -5.46 0.84 -16.99
CA ILE A 65 -4.79 1.80 -16.11
C ILE A 65 -4.77 1.32 -14.66
N PHE A 66 -5.86 0.73 -14.15
CA PHE A 66 -5.91 0.19 -12.79
C PHE A 66 -4.96 -0.99 -12.60
N GLU A 67 -4.91 -1.92 -13.56
CA GLU A 67 -3.96 -3.03 -13.53
C GLU A 67 -2.50 -2.56 -13.63
N THR A 68 -2.23 -1.54 -14.42
CA THR A 68 -0.90 -0.91 -14.50
C THR A 68 -0.51 -0.31 -13.15
N ASN A 69 -1.40 0.48 -12.54
CA ASN A 69 -1.16 1.05 -11.21
C ASN A 69 -0.93 -0.06 -10.17
N ARG A 70 -1.70 -1.16 -10.21
CA ARG A 70 -1.52 -2.30 -9.31
C ARG A 70 -0.11 -2.91 -9.41
N ARG A 71 0.43 -3.05 -10.63
CA ARG A 71 1.81 -3.49 -10.84
C ARG A 71 2.83 -2.50 -10.27
N ASP A 72 2.62 -1.20 -10.48
CA ASP A 72 3.51 -0.14 -9.98
C ASP A 72 3.52 -0.07 -8.45
N ILE A 73 2.34 -0.14 -7.81
CA ILE A 73 2.16 -0.23 -6.36
C ILE A 73 2.92 -1.45 -5.83
N THR A 74 2.72 -2.61 -6.47
CA THR A 74 3.40 -3.84 -6.05
C THR A 74 4.91 -3.68 -6.13
N GLY A 75 5.42 -3.07 -7.21
CA GLY A 75 6.84 -2.79 -7.38
C GLY A 75 7.42 -1.82 -6.34
N ALA A 76 6.65 -0.81 -5.92
CA ALA A 76 7.06 0.12 -4.87
C ALA A 76 7.07 -0.52 -3.46
N MET A 77 6.15 -1.46 -3.21
CA MET A 77 5.97 -2.10 -1.92
C MET A 77 6.85 -3.34 -1.74
N MET A 78 7.29 -3.99 -2.81
CA MET A 78 7.91 -5.32 -2.77
C MET A 78 9.02 -5.49 -1.73
N LYS A 79 9.95 -4.52 -1.66
CA LYS A 79 11.06 -4.56 -0.69
C LYS A 79 10.74 -3.85 0.63
N ASN A 80 9.83 -2.89 0.59
CA ASN A 80 9.60 -1.94 1.68
C ASN A 80 8.47 -2.36 2.61
N TYR A 81 7.51 -3.14 2.11
CA TYR A 81 6.35 -3.58 2.89
C TYR A 81 6.73 -4.40 4.14
N PRO A 82 7.68 -5.37 4.08
CA PRO A 82 8.15 -6.03 5.30
C PRO A 82 8.81 -5.07 6.31
N LEU A 83 9.46 -4.01 5.83
CA LEU A 83 10.08 -3.00 6.69
C LEU A 83 9.02 -2.14 7.38
N LEU A 84 7.97 -1.76 6.65
CA LEU A 84 6.82 -1.04 7.21
C LEU A 84 6.10 -1.86 8.27
N LEU A 85 5.86 -3.15 8.00
CA LEU A 85 5.27 -4.05 9.00
C LEU A 85 6.16 -4.15 10.24
N ARG A 86 7.47 -4.31 10.08
CA ARG A 86 8.40 -4.37 11.22
C ARG A 86 8.39 -3.08 12.04
N LYS A 87 8.36 -1.91 11.39
CA LYS A 87 8.35 -0.60 12.05
C LYS A 87 7.05 -0.35 12.81
N PHE A 88 5.91 -0.75 12.24
CA PHE A 88 4.58 -0.44 12.77
C PHE A 88 3.83 -1.62 13.39
N VAL A 89 4.47 -2.77 13.63
CA VAL A 89 3.78 -3.98 14.15
C VAL A 89 3.05 -3.75 15.48
N ALA A 90 3.59 -2.90 16.35
CA ALA A 90 2.99 -2.57 17.65
C ALA A 90 1.88 -1.49 17.55
N GLU A 91 1.68 -0.91 16.37
CA GLU A 91 0.93 0.33 16.16
C GLU A 91 -0.49 0.05 15.66
N LYS A 92 -1.41 -0.14 16.60
CA LYS A 92 -2.80 -0.54 16.33
C LYS A 92 -3.56 0.41 15.39
N ALA A 93 -3.20 1.70 15.35
CA ALA A 93 -3.83 2.69 14.48
C ALA A 93 -3.37 2.60 13.01
N LYS A 94 -2.13 2.13 12.77
CA LYS A 94 -1.48 2.12 11.45
C LYS A 94 -1.65 0.77 10.74
N MET A 95 -1.64 -0.31 11.53
CA MET A 95 -1.72 -1.68 11.02
C MET A 95 -2.92 -1.98 10.12
N PRO A 96 -4.17 -1.58 10.45
CA PRO A 96 -5.31 -1.85 9.59
C PRO A 96 -5.14 -1.30 8.16
N SER A 97 -4.61 -0.07 8.04
CA SER A 97 -4.34 0.53 6.72
C SER A 97 -3.21 -0.18 5.97
N LEU A 98 -2.18 -0.66 6.66
CA LEU A 98 -1.11 -1.46 6.03
C LEU A 98 -1.60 -2.81 5.54
N VAL A 99 -2.52 -3.45 6.26
CA VAL A 99 -3.16 -4.71 5.84
C VAL A 99 -4.05 -4.50 4.61
N GLU A 100 -4.77 -3.39 4.52
CA GLU A 100 -5.58 -3.11 3.34
C GLU A 100 -4.73 -2.90 2.07
N ILE A 101 -3.52 -2.36 2.19
CA ILE A 101 -2.62 -2.15 1.05
C ILE A 101 -2.21 -3.48 0.40
N ILE A 102 -1.91 -4.52 1.19
CA ILE A 102 -1.49 -5.81 0.62
C ILE A 102 -2.59 -6.47 -0.21
N LEU A 103 -3.86 -6.26 0.15
CA LEU A 103 -5.01 -6.79 -0.59
C LEU A 103 -5.11 -6.19 -2.01
N GLN A 104 -4.50 -5.02 -2.22
CA GLN A 104 -4.48 -4.35 -3.52
C GLN A 104 -3.26 -4.71 -4.37
N MET A 105 -2.27 -5.40 -3.81
CA MET A 105 -1.04 -5.80 -4.50
C MET A 105 -1.25 -7.08 -5.31
N ASN A 106 -0.48 -7.24 -6.40
CA ASN A 106 -0.45 -8.47 -7.15
C ASN A 106 0.65 -9.39 -6.59
N LEU A 107 0.26 -10.32 -5.70
CA LEU A 107 1.19 -11.21 -5.02
C LEU A 107 1.86 -12.23 -5.96
N GLU A 108 1.29 -12.52 -7.13
CA GLU A 108 1.89 -13.42 -8.12
C GLU A 108 3.23 -12.88 -8.64
N LEU A 109 3.42 -11.55 -8.60
CA LEU A 109 4.67 -10.92 -8.98
C LEU A 109 5.85 -11.30 -8.06
N TYR A 110 5.59 -11.76 -6.83
CA TYR A 110 6.65 -12.22 -5.92
C TYR A 110 7.30 -13.51 -6.39
N SER A 111 6.51 -14.44 -6.92
CA SER A 111 7.03 -15.68 -7.51
C SER A 111 7.77 -15.40 -8.81
N LEU A 112 7.18 -14.59 -9.69
CA LEU A 112 7.75 -14.27 -11.00
C LEU A 112 9.12 -13.58 -10.93
N ARG A 113 9.38 -12.80 -9.87
CA ARG A 113 10.64 -12.07 -9.66
C ARG A 113 11.64 -12.79 -8.73
N ARG A 114 11.42 -14.07 -8.40
CA ARG A 114 12.23 -14.83 -7.42
C ARG A 114 12.38 -14.10 -6.08
N GLN A 115 11.30 -13.48 -5.59
CA GLN A 115 11.23 -12.78 -4.30
C GLN A 115 10.49 -13.62 -3.25
N GLU A 116 10.51 -14.95 -3.38
CA GLU A 116 9.79 -15.89 -2.51
C GLU A 116 10.15 -15.73 -1.03
N GLN A 117 11.43 -15.45 -0.73
CA GLN A 117 11.87 -15.15 0.64
C GLN A 117 11.17 -13.90 1.21
N VAL A 118 10.89 -12.90 0.39
CA VAL A 118 10.19 -11.69 0.83
C VAL A 118 8.70 -11.98 1.05
N GLY A 119 8.08 -12.77 0.16
CA GLY A 119 6.71 -13.25 0.33
C GLY A 119 6.53 -14.06 1.63
N HIS A 120 7.49 -14.95 1.93
CA HIS A 120 7.48 -15.72 3.18
C HIS A 120 7.57 -14.82 4.41
N ARG A 121 8.43 -13.78 4.40
CA ARG A 121 8.54 -12.82 5.50
C ARG A 121 7.24 -12.04 5.73
N ILE A 122 6.52 -11.71 4.66
CA ILE A 122 5.21 -11.07 4.75
C ILE A 122 4.20 -12.04 5.37
N SER A 123 4.15 -13.29 4.91
CA SER A 123 3.28 -14.32 5.48
C SER A 123 3.56 -14.55 6.97
N CYS A 124 4.83 -14.57 7.38
CA CYS A 124 5.19 -14.68 8.80
C CYS A 124 4.72 -13.46 9.60
N ALA A 125 4.91 -12.25 9.08
CA ALA A 125 4.45 -11.03 9.77
C ALA A 125 2.93 -11.01 9.96
N PHE A 126 2.17 -11.52 8.98
CA PHE A 126 0.72 -11.67 9.08
C PHE A 126 0.26 -12.76 10.05
N TRP A 127 1.12 -13.72 10.39
CA TRP A 127 0.78 -14.78 11.35
C TRP A 127 0.96 -14.33 12.81
N PHE A 128 1.66 -13.21 13.03
CA PHE A 128 1.89 -12.61 14.36
C PHE A 128 0.96 -11.43 14.68
N VAL A 129 0.10 -11.03 13.74
CA VAL A 129 -0.92 -9.99 13.89
C VAL A 129 -2.27 -10.66 14.01
#